data_AF-A0A7C6FAP5-F1
#
_entry.id   AF-A0A7C6FAP5-F1
#
_cell.length_a   1.000
_cell.length_b   1.000
_cell.length_c   1.000
_cell.angle_alpha   90.00
_cell.angle_beta   90.00
_cell.angle_gamma   90.00
#
_symmetry.space_group_name_H-M   'P 1'
#
loop_
_entity.id
_entity.type
_entity.pdbx_description
1 polymer ?
#
loop_
_entity_poly.entity_id
_entity_poly.type
_entity_poly.pdbx_seq_one_letter_code
_entity_poly.pdbx_strand_id
1 'polypeptide(L)' 'MKIQFIRQFEVYLKGKIHQLKINKHDFSIISNNCWGTFIYKKYGLPYQSPFVNLFIFADDYLKLLENFSPE' A
#
# COMPACT_ATOMS: atom_id res chain seq x y z
N MET A 1 9.32 -23.21 -11.37
CA MET A 1 9.47 -22.11 -12.35
C MET A 1 8.19 -21.77 -13.12
N LYS A 2 7.57 -22.67 -13.92
CA LYS A 2 6.34 -22.35 -14.69
C LYS A 2 5.14 -21.91 -13.84
N ILE A 3 4.92 -22.56 -12.68
CA ILE A 3 3.82 -22.25 -11.75
C ILE A 3 3.98 -20.85 -11.13
N GLN A 4 5.21 -20.47 -10.77
CA GLN A 4 5.49 -19.15 -10.20
C GLN A 4 5.21 -18.04 -11.21
N PHE A 5 5.56 -18.24 -12.48
CA PHE A 5 5.29 -17.27 -13.54
C PHE A 5 3.79 -17.03 -13.75
N ILE A 6 2.99 -18.10 -13.81
CA ILE A 6 1.52 -18.00 -13.92
C ILE A 6 0.96 -17.24 -12.73
N ARG A 7 1.41 -17.56 -11.50
CA ARG A 7 0.97 -16.85 -10.29
C ARG A 7 1.30 -15.36 -10.32
N GLN A 8 2.52 -14.99 -10.76
CA GLN A 8 2.91 -13.58 -10.87
C GLN A 8 2.06 -12.85 -11.91
N PHE A 9 1.77 -13.50 -13.04
CA PHE A 9 0.91 -12.96 -14.09
C PHE A 9 -0.55 -12.79 -13.60
N GLU A 10 -1.10 -13.77 -12.88
CA GLU A 10 -2.43 -13.67 -12.26
C GLU A 10 -2.53 -12.51 -11.25
N VAL A 11 -1.51 -12.34 -10.40
CA VAL A 11 -1.44 -11.25 -9.42
C VAL A 11 -1.40 -9.90 -10.13
N TYR A 12 -0.62 -9.78 -11.20
CA TYR A 12 -0.55 -8.58 -12.02
C TYR A 12 -1.91 -8.23 -12.66
N LEU A 13 -2.57 -9.19 -13.30
CA LEU A 13 -3.89 -8.99 -13.91
C LEU A 13 -4.96 -8.63 -12.87
N LYS A 14 -4.98 -9.32 -11.72
CA LYS A 14 -5.90 -8.99 -10.61
C LYS A 14 -5.68 -7.56 -10.10
N GLY A 15 -4.43 -7.15 -9.94
CA GLY A 15 -4.09 -5.77 -9.56
C GLY A 15 -4.66 -4.75 -10.56
N LYS A 16 -4.48 -4.98 -11.86
CA LYS A 16 -5.01 -4.11 -12.92
C LYS A 16 -6.54 -4.03 -12.93
N ILE A 17 -7.23 -5.16 -12.75
CA ILE A 17 -8.69 -5.18 -12.64
C ILE A 17 -9.16 -4.40 -11.40
N HIS A 18 -8.46 -4.55 -10.26
CA HIS A 18 -8.81 -3.81 -9.05
C HIS A 18 -8.59 -2.29 -9.19
N GLN A 19 -7.60 -1.84 -9.97
CA GLN A 19 -7.38 -0.40 -10.24
C GLN A 19 -8.58 0.27 -10.90
N LEU A 20 -9.37 -0.48 -11.69
CA LEU A 20 -10.59 0.05 -12.32
C LEU A 20 -11.66 0.52 -11.30
N LYS A 21 -11.56 0.09 -10.04
CA LYS A 21 -12.45 0.52 -8.95
C LYS A 21 -11.92 1.72 -8.17
N ILE A 22 -10.75 2.26 -8.55
CA ILE A 22 -10.12 3.38 -7.86
C ILE A 22 -10.25 4.64 -8.70
N ASN A 23 -10.80 5.70 -8.11
CA ASN A 23 -11.05 6.97 -8.81
C ASN A 23 -9.84 7.93 -8.77
N LYS A 24 -8.81 7.66 -7.98
CA LYS A 24 -7.60 8.48 -7.84
C LYS A 24 -6.35 7.61 -7.67
N HIS A 25 -5.26 8.02 -8.32
CA HIS A 25 -3.99 7.28 -8.29
C HIS A 25 -2.86 8.07 -7.63
N ASP A 26 -3.13 9.31 -7.23
CA ASP A 26 -2.18 10.18 -6.53
C ASP A 26 -2.59 10.28 -5.07
N PHE A 27 -2.09 9.35 -4.24
CA PHE A 27 -2.36 9.32 -2.82
C PHE A 27 -1.29 8.52 -2.06
N SER A 28 -0.97 8.97 -0.85
CA SER A 28 -0.09 8.24 0.05
C SER A 28 -0.88 7.59 1.18
N ILE A 29 -0.70 6.29 1.38
CA ILE A 29 -1.25 5.58 2.56
C ILE A 29 -0.33 5.76 3.76
N ILE A 30 -0.87 6.29 4.86
CA ILE A 30 -0.22 6.32 6.17
C ILE A 30 -0.80 5.18 7.00
N SER A 31 0.04 4.28 7.50
CA SER A 31 -0.36 3.19 8.37
C SER A 31 0.73 2.88 9.38
N ASN A 32 0.34 2.50 10.60
CA ASN A 32 1.28 2.15 11.66
C ASN A 32 1.87 0.74 11.52
N ASN A 33 1.48 -0.01 10.49
CA ASN A 33 1.94 -1.36 10.21
C ASN A 33 1.88 -1.66 8.70
N CYS A 34 2.06 -2.94 8.34
CA CYS A 34 2.09 -3.42 6.95
C CYS A 34 0.77 -3.30 6.17
N TRP A 35 -0.31 -2.78 6.74
CA TRP A 35 -1.60 -2.63 6.06
C TRP A 35 -1.47 -1.89 4.72
N GLY A 36 -0.80 -0.73 4.71
CA GLY A 36 -0.60 0.05 3.48
C GLY A 36 0.16 -0.72 2.40
N THR A 37 1.21 -1.46 2.76
CA THR A 37 1.94 -2.34 1.84
C THR A 37 1.02 -3.37 1.18
N PHE A 38 0.10 -3.98 1.93
CA PHE A 38 -0.84 -4.96 1.39
C PHE A 38 -1.85 -4.32 0.44
N ILE A 39 -2.29 -3.09 0.70
CA ILE A 39 -3.18 -2.35 -0.19
C ILE A 39 -2.45 -2.03 -1.50
N TYR A 40 -1.26 -1.42 -1.45
CA TYR A 40 -0.48 -1.15 -2.66
C TYR A 40 -0.28 -2.42 -3.52
N LYS A 41 0.08 -3.56 -2.89
CA LYS A 41 0.24 -4.85 -3.59
C LYS A 41 -1.07 -5.37 -4.18
N LYS A 42 -2.17 -5.38 -3.42
CA LYS A 42 -3.48 -5.91 -3.85
C LYS A 42 -4.02 -5.18 -5.07
N TYR A 43 -3.76 -3.87 -5.15
CA TYR A 43 -4.20 -3.03 -6.25
C TYR A 43 -3.09 -2.78 -7.27
N GLY A 44 -1.91 -3.41 -7.16
CA GLY A 44 -0.80 -3.20 -8.10
C GLY A 44 -0.35 -1.74 -8.24
N LEU A 45 -0.48 -0.96 -7.18
CA LEU A 45 -0.15 0.46 -7.13
C LEU A 45 1.32 0.66 -6.73
N PRO A 46 1.98 1.73 -7.23
CA PRO A 46 3.32 2.10 -6.78
C PRO A 46 3.27 2.56 -5.31
N TYR A 47 4.34 2.34 -4.56
CA TYR A 47 4.45 2.84 -3.19
C TYR A 47 4.69 4.36 -3.21
N GLN A 48 3.76 5.15 -2.67
CA GLN A 48 3.87 6.61 -2.56
C GLN A 48 4.07 7.07 -1.11
N SER A 49 4.42 6.17 -0.19
CA SER A 49 4.50 6.45 1.25
C SER A 49 5.78 5.91 1.87
N PRO A 50 6.42 6.65 2.81
CA PRO A 50 7.53 6.14 3.60
C PRO A 50 7.08 5.13 4.68
N PHE A 51 5.78 4.95 4.90
CA PHE A 51 5.22 4.02 5.90
C PHE A 51 5.13 2.56 5.39
N VAL A 52 5.91 2.21 4.37
CA VAL A 52 5.98 0.84 3.84
C VAL A 52 7.04 0.04 4.59
N ASN A 53 6.71 -1.20 4.95
CA ASN A 53 7.61 -2.10 5.71
C ASN A 53 8.05 -1.51 7.08
N LEU A 54 7.17 -0.70 7.68
CA LEU A 54 7.38 -0.05 8.97
C LEU A 54 6.33 -0.53 9.98
N PHE A 55 6.70 -0.54 11.26
CA PHE A 55 5.77 -0.71 12.36
C PHE A 55 6.01 0.40 13.40
N ILE A 56 4.93 1.06 13.82
CA ILE A 56 4.92 2.11 14.85
C ILE A 56 3.92 1.68 15.91
N PHE A 57 4.34 1.67 17.18
CA PHE A 57 3.46 1.39 18.30
C PHE A 57 2.34 2.43 18.39
N ALA A 58 1.18 2.01 18.90
CA ALA A 58 -0.05 2.82 18.85
C ALA A 58 0.14 4.23 19.42
N ASP A 59 0.75 4.36 20.61
CA ASP A 59 0.94 5.66 21.27
C ASP A 59 1.82 6.61 20.45
N ASP A 60 2.92 6.10 19.87
CA ASP A 60 3.82 6.92 19.05
C ASP A 60 3.23 7.22 17.68
N TYR A 61 2.41 6.32 17.13
CA TYR A 61 1.66 6.59 15.91
C TYR A 61 0.64 7.71 16.11
N LEU A 62 -0.07 7.72 17.25
CA LEU A 62 -1.01 8.80 17.58
C LEU A 62 -0.28 10.14 17.74
N LYS A 63 0.84 10.18 18.47
CA LYS A 63 1.67 11.41 18.58
C LYS A 63 2.17 11.90 17.22
N LEU A 64 2.55 10.98 16.32
CA LEU A 64 2.95 11.32 14.95
C LEU A 64 1.78 11.95 14.20
N LEU A 65 0.58 11.36 14.28
CA LEU A 65 -0.62 11.86 13.60
C LEU A 65 -1.08 13.23 14.14
N GLU A 66 -0.98 13.46 15.45
CA GLU A 66 -1.32 14.74 16.07
C GLU A 66 -0.47 15.92 15.55
N ASN A 67 0.77 15.64 15.15
CA ASN A 67 1.72 16.63 14.64
C ASN A 67 1.95 16.50 13.12
N PHE A 68 1.07 15.79 12.42
CA PHE A 68 1.25 15.51 11.00
C PHE A 68 0.87 16.73 10.15
N SER A 69 1.87 17.39 9.56
CA SER A 69 1.67 18.43 8.56
C SER A 69 1.97 17.88 7.16
N PRO A 70 0.98 17.82 6.25
CA PRO A 70 1.23 17.62 4.84
C PRO A 70 1.72 18.96 4.26
N GLU A 71 3.01 19.25 4.40
CA GLU A 71 3.64 20.33 3.63
C GLU A 71 3.56 20.05 2.12
#